data_AF-A0A1F0NC46-F1
#
_entry.id   AF-A0A1F0NC46-F1
#
_cell.length_a   1.000
_cell.length_b   1.000
_cell.length_c   1.000
_cell.angle_alpha   90.00
_cell.angle_beta   90.00
_cell.angle_gamma   90.00
#
_symmetry.space_group_name_H-M   'P 1'
#
loop_
_entity.id
_entity.type
_entity.pdbx_description
1 polymer ?
#
loop_
_entity_poly.entity_id
_entity_poly.type
_entity_poly.pdbx_seq_one_letter_code
_entity_poly.pdbx_strand_id
1 'polypeptide(L)'
;MYSYRISVFEVLWKNQVIRFLLIFLALFYFYLFFQRVKTSLKSGGSMLDPFHIAKGRLYIHTIILFRKRIVPLAEIRQIDIDYVRGRRMNGDRYHLYFTRKDGKSFTFHFGKSKRNEELVKNLANVAKKCHIKIYYYY
;
A
#
# COMPACT_ATOMS: atom_id res chain seq x y z
N MET A 1 -10.19 46.41 24.82
CA MET A 1 -10.36 45.93 23.43
C MET A 1 -9.84 44.50 23.37
N TYR A 2 -10.70 43.50 23.60
CA TYR A 2 -10.28 42.11 23.79
C TYR A 2 -9.92 41.48 22.43
N SER A 3 -8.65 41.07 22.30
CA SER A 3 -8.13 40.43 21.10
C SER A 3 -8.51 38.95 21.12
N TYR A 4 -9.62 38.60 20.47
CA TYR A 4 -10.06 37.21 20.30
C TYR A 4 -9.24 36.52 19.21
N ARG A 5 -7.96 36.28 19.48
CA ARG A 5 -7.15 35.36 18.68
C ARG A 5 -7.24 33.97 19.30
N ILE A 6 -8.40 33.33 19.20
CA ILE A 6 -8.53 31.93 19.57
C ILE A 6 -7.78 31.11 18.53
N SER A 7 -6.77 30.35 18.95
CA SER A 7 -6.05 29.50 18.00
C SER A 7 -6.94 28.34 17.57
N VAL A 8 -6.84 27.91 16.31
CA VAL A 8 -7.59 26.75 15.80
C VAL A 8 -7.35 25.51 16.68
N PHE A 9 -6.13 25.35 17.21
CA PHE A 9 -5.79 24.28 18.14
C PHE A 9 -6.59 24.35 19.44
N GLU A 10 -6.79 25.52 20.02
CA GLU A 10 -7.58 25.68 21.25
C GLU A 10 -9.05 25.32 21.03
N VAL A 11 -9.63 25.68 19.89
CA VAL A 11 -11.01 25.31 19.53
C VAL A 11 -11.14 23.80 19.37
N LEU A 12 -10.21 23.18 18.63
CA LEU A 12 -10.18 21.73 18.42
C LEU A 12 -9.98 20.96 19.74
N TRP A 13 -9.19 21.51 20.67
CA TRP A 13 -8.86 20.85 21.94
C TRP A 13 -9.95 21.01 23.01
N LYS A 14 -10.74 22.09 22.96
CA LYS A 14 -11.88 22.31 23.86
C LYS A 14 -13.05 21.36 23.57
N ASN A 15 -13.24 20.98 22.32
CA ASN A 15 -14.30 20.04 21.95
C ASN A 15 -13.86 18.60 22.21
N GLN A 16 -14.49 17.96 23.20
CA GLN A 16 -14.22 16.57 23.60
C GLN A 16 -14.26 15.59 22.41
N VAL A 17 -15.30 15.67 21.57
CA VAL A 17 -15.50 14.75 20.44
C VAL A 17 -14.40 14.92 19.40
N ILE A 18 -14.09 16.17 19.02
CA ILE A 18 -13.04 16.47 18.05
C ILE A 18 -11.68 16.01 18.57
N ARG A 19 -11.37 16.28 19.84
CA ARG A 19 -10.13 15.85 20.48
C ARG A 19 -9.96 14.33 20.44
N PHE A 20 -10.99 13.57 20.84
CA PHE A 20 -10.94 12.10 20.78
C PHE A 20 -10.79 11.58 19.35
N LEU A 21 -11.48 12.19 18.38
CA LEU A 21 -11.35 11.84 16.97
C LEU A 21 -9.92 12.06 16.45
N LEU A 22 -9.30 13.20 16.78
CA LEU A 22 -7.93 13.51 16.39
C LEU A 22 -6.92 12.54 17.02
N ILE A 23 -7.07 12.22 18.32
CA ILE A 23 -6.22 11.24 19.00
C ILE A 23 -6.40 9.86 18.37
N PHE A 24 -7.64 9.43 18.11
CA PHE A 24 -7.92 8.16 17.44
C PHE A 24 -7.28 8.09 16.06
N LEU A 25 -7.44 9.13 15.24
CA LEU A 25 -6.81 9.22 13.91
C LEU A 25 -5.29 9.13 14.02
N ALA A 26 -4.68 9.89 14.94
CA ALA A 26 -3.23 9.86 15.16
C ALA A 26 -2.75 8.44 15.53
N LEU A 27 -3.38 7.81 16.53
CA LEU A 27 -3.06 6.44 16.95
C LEU A 27 -3.27 5.42 15.81
N PHE A 28 -4.32 5.59 15.02
CA PHE A 28 -4.59 4.75 13.86
C PHE A 28 -3.51 4.88 12.79
N TYR A 29 -3.07 6.11 12.46
CA TYR A 29 -1.96 6.35 11.54
C TYR A 29 -0.63 5.77 12.07
N PHE A 30 -0.34 5.96 13.37
CA PHE A 30 0.83 5.34 14.00
C PHE A 30 0.78 3.82 13.89
N TYR A 31 -0.37 3.20 14.16
CA TYR A 31 -0.55 1.75 14.02
C TYR A 31 -0.26 1.27 12.59
N LEU A 32 -0.81 1.95 11.57
CA LEU A 32 -0.54 1.63 10.16
C LEU A 32 0.95 1.78 9.81
N PHE A 33 1.60 2.82 10.33
CA PHE A 33 3.03 3.04 10.15
C PHE A 33 3.87 1.90 10.76
N PHE A 34 3.59 1.52 12.01
CA PHE A 34 4.28 0.39 12.65
C PHE A 34 4.10 -0.92 11.88
N GLN A 35 2.91 -1.18 11.34
CA GLN A 35 2.68 -2.38 10.53
C GLN A 35 3.50 -2.36 9.23
N ARG A 36 3.68 -1.18 8.61
CA ARG A 36 4.54 -1.02 7.42
C ARG A 36 6.02 -1.28 7.77
N VAL A 37 6.52 -0.66 8.85
CA VAL A 37 7.90 -0.85 9.34
C VAL A 37 8.18 -2.33 9.62
N LYS A 38 7.31 -3.00 10.38
CA LYS A 38 7.45 -4.43 10.71
C LYS A 38 7.51 -5.31 9.47
N THR A 39 6.73 -5.00 8.43
CA THR A 39 6.71 -5.78 7.19
C THR A 39 7.98 -5.57 6.37
N SER A 40 8.45 -4.32 6.27
CA SER A 40 9.69 -3.97 5.57
C SER A 40 10.93 -4.58 6.23
N LEU A 41 11.01 -4.56 7.56
CA LEU A 41 12.10 -5.23 8.30
C LEU A 41 12.13 -6.74 8.06
N LYS A 42 10.97 -7.39 7.98
CA LYS A 42 10.87 -8.84 7.68
C LYS A 42 11.26 -9.18 6.25
N SER A 43 10.96 -8.27 5.31
CA SER A 43 11.21 -8.50 3.88
C SER A 43 12.65 -8.18 3.48
N GLY A 44 13.32 -7.29 4.22
CA GLY A 44 14.62 -6.72 3.84
C GLY A 44 14.51 -5.64 2.75
N GLY A 45 13.30 -5.33 2.29
CA GLY A 45 13.03 -4.31 1.28
C GLY A 45 12.82 -2.92 1.87
N SER A 46 12.90 -1.89 1.03
CA SER A 46 12.71 -0.51 1.48
C SER A 46 11.27 -0.25 1.94
N MET A 47 11.14 0.55 2.99
CA MET A 47 9.85 1.06 3.42
C MET A 47 9.18 1.94 2.38
N LEU A 48 9.90 2.50 1.41
CA LEU A 48 9.31 3.37 0.39
C LEU A 48 8.73 2.60 -0.80
N ASP A 49 9.20 1.36 -1.00
CA ASP A 49 8.68 0.50 -2.07
C ASP A 49 7.23 0.11 -1.77
N PRO A 50 6.36 -0.01 -2.80
CA PRO A 50 4.98 -0.47 -2.61
C PRO A 50 4.92 -1.94 -2.19
N PHE A 51 5.86 -2.76 -2.66
CA PHE A 51 6.00 -4.16 -2.30
C PHE A 51 7.46 -4.62 -2.46
N HIS A 52 7.79 -5.75 -1.85
CA HIS A 52 9.08 -6.41 -1.98
C HIS A 52 8.89 -7.92 -2.13
N ILE A 53 9.72 -8.56 -2.95
CA ILE A 53 9.67 -10.01 -3.14
C ILE A 53 10.97 -10.59 -2.60
N ALA A 54 10.85 -11.44 -1.59
CA ALA A 54 12.00 -12.11 -0.98
C ALA A 54 11.60 -13.50 -0.46
N LYS A 55 12.53 -14.45 -0.47
CA LYS A 55 12.34 -15.78 0.14
C LYS A 55 11.04 -16.48 -0.30
N GLY A 56 10.67 -16.36 -1.58
CA GLY A 56 9.45 -16.96 -2.15
C GLY A 56 8.12 -16.33 -1.69
N ARG A 57 8.16 -15.15 -1.08
CA ARG A 57 6.99 -14.44 -0.55
C ARG A 57 6.91 -13.02 -1.11
N LEU A 58 5.69 -12.56 -1.35
CA LEU A 58 5.34 -11.19 -1.66
C LEU A 58 5.03 -10.45 -0.36
N TYR A 59 5.78 -9.38 -0.08
CA TYR A 59 5.60 -8.49 1.05
C TYR A 59 5.01 -7.17 0.56
N ILE A 60 3.84 -6.81 1.05
CA ILE A 60 3.10 -5.62 0.61
C ILE A 60 3.32 -4.52 1.65
N HIS A 61 3.89 -3.41 1.22
CA HIS A 61 4.23 -2.29 2.09
C HIS A 61 3.19 -1.17 2.02
N THR A 62 2.22 -1.19 1.10
CA THR A 62 1.14 -0.18 0.97
C THR A 62 0.52 0.23 2.32
N ILE A 63 0.27 1.53 2.50
CA ILE A 63 -0.17 2.12 3.77
C ILE A 63 -1.49 1.47 4.24
N ILE A 64 -2.49 1.44 3.37
CA ILE A 64 -3.83 0.94 3.68
C ILE A 64 -3.98 -0.46 3.07
N LEU A 65 -3.72 -1.48 3.87
CA LEU A 65 -4.04 -2.87 3.52
C LEU A 65 -4.61 -3.57 4.76
N PHE A 66 -5.89 -3.94 4.68
CA PHE A 66 -6.61 -4.64 5.75
C PHE A 66 -6.46 -6.18 5.69
N ARG A 67 -5.74 -6.69 4.68
CA ARG A 67 -5.51 -8.13 4.47
C ARG A 67 -4.08 -8.53 4.86
N LYS A 68 -3.79 -9.84 4.83
CA LYS A 68 -2.44 -10.38 5.05
C LYS A 68 -1.45 -9.68 4.11
N ARG A 69 -0.45 -9.01 4.70
CA ARG A 69 0.61 -8.28 3.97
C ARG A 69 1.71 -9.18 3.41
N ILE A 70 1.76 -10.42 3.87
CA ILE A 70 2.74 -11.42 3.43
C ILE A 70 1.97 -12.53 2.74
N VAL A 71 2.23 -12.73 1.45
CA VAL A 71 1.55 -13.71 0.62
C VAL A 71 2.61 -14.61 -0.02
N PRO A 72 2.60 -15.94 0.24
CA PRO A 72 3.48 -16.86 -0.45
C PRO A 72 3.20 -16.86 -1.96
N LEU A 73 4.25 -16.80 -2.78
CA LEU A 73 4.09 -16.82 -4.24
C LEU A 73 3.44 -18.12 -4.72
N ALA A 74 3.70 -19.23 -4.01
CA ALA A 74 3.10 -20.53 -4.29
C ALA A 74 1.57 -20.56 -4.16
N GLU A 75 0.97 -19.62 -3.41
CA GLU A 75 -0.48 -19.50 -3.26
C GLU A 75 -1.12 -18.62 -4.34
N ILE A 76 -0.32 -17.89 -5.12
CA ILE A 76 -0.81 -16.99 -6.16
C ILE A 76 -1.05 -17.82 -7.42
N ARG A 77 -2.25 -17.70 -7.99
CA ARG A 77 -2.63 -18.34 -9.26
C ARG A 77 -2.39 -17.39 -10.43
N GLN A 78 -2.73 -16.13 -10.25
CA GLN A 78 -2.74 -15.13 -11.31
C GLN A 78 -2.47 -13.73 -10.76
N ILE A 79 -1.80 -12.91 -11.57
CA ILE A 79 -1.53 -11.51 -11.32
C ILE A 79 -2.04 -10.71 -12.53
N ASP A 80 -2.91 -9.75 -12.27
CA ASP A 80 -3.39 -8.81 -13.27
C ASP A 80 -2.78 -7.44 -12.98
N ILE A 81 -2.07 -6.89 -13.96
CA ILE A 81 -1.38 -5.62 -13.85
C ILE A 81 -2.13 -4.64 -14.74
N ASP A 82 -2.81 -3.70 -14.12
CA ASP A 82 -3.61 -2.68 -14.78
C ASP A 82 -2.91 -1.32 -14.65
N TYR A 83 -2.66 -0.68 -15.79
CA TYR A 83 -2.08 0.64 -15.87
C TYR A 83 -3.19 1.68 -16.04
N VAL A 84 -3.40 2.50 -15.01
CA VAL A 84 -4.41 3.54 -15.04
C VAL A 84 -3.75 4.88 -15.25
N ARG A 85 -3.96 5.46 -16.44
CA ARG A 85 -3.53 6.83 -16.72
C ARG A 85 -4.29 7.83 -15.86
N GLY A 86 -3.56 8.70 -15.17
CA GLY A 86 -4.14 9.79 -14.41
C GLY A 86 -4.85 10.77 -15.32
N ARG A 87 -6.08 11.16 -14.99
CA ARG A 87 -6.70 12.34 -15.62
C ARG A 87 -6.29 13.59 -14.84
N ARG A 88 -5.94 14.67 -15.56
CA ARG A 88 -5.49 15.95 -14.97
C ARG A 88 -4.25 15.74 -14.07
N MET A 89 -4.22 16.35 -12.88
CA MET A 89 -3.11 16.28 -11.92
C MET A 89 -3.08 14.99 -11.06
N ASN A 90 -3.87 13.97 -11.38
CA ASN A 90 -4.07 12.82 -10.49
C ASN A 90 -2.98 11.72 -10.60
N GLY A 91 -1.98 11.91 -11.48
CA GLY A 91 -0.83 11.02 -11.65
C GLY A 91 -1.17 9.64 -12.23
N ASP A 92 -0.23 9.05 -12.97
CA ASP A 92 -0.36 7.68 -13.46
C ASP A 92 -0.14 6.68 -12.32
N ARG A 93 -0.82 5.53 -12.36
CA ARG A 93 -0.76 4.52 -11.30
C ARG A 93 -0.89 3.11 -11.83
N TYR A 94 -0.29 2.18 -11.11
CA TYR A 94 -0.46 0.74 -11.32
C TYR A 94 -1.45 0.19 -10.30
N HIS A 95 -2.38 -0.61 -10.78
CA HIS A 95 -3.30 -1.41 -9.99
C HIS A 95 -2.89 -2.87 -10.18
N LEU A 96 -2.52 -3.55 -9.10
CA LEU A 96 -2.25 -4.98 -9.16
C LEU A 96 -3.37 -5.75 -8.50
N TYR A 97 -3.90 -6.73 -9.21
CA TYR A 97 -4.83 -7.71 -8.68
C TYR A 97 -4.14 -9.06 -8.60
N PHE A 98 -4.28 -9.71 -7.46
CA PHE A 98 -3.71 -11.01 -7.19
C PHE A 98 -4.83 -11.96 -6.87
N THR A 99 -4.98 -12.99 -7.69
CA THR A 99 -5.94 -14.08 -7.45
C THR A 99 -5.18 -15.26 -6.87
N ARG A 100 -5.58 -15.70 -5.67
CA ARG A 100 -4.99 -16.87 -5.00
C ARG A 100 -5.64 -18.16 -5.49
N LYS A 101 -4.95 -19.27 -5.28
CA LYS A 101 -5.45 -20.63 -5.61
C LYS A 101 -6.70 -21.00 -4.82
N ASP A 102 -6.91 -20.43 -3.63
CA ASP A 102 -8.11 -20.60 -2.80
C ASP A 102 -9.31 -19.76 -3.28
N GLY A 103 -9.21 -19.07 -4.42
CA GLY A 103 -10.25 -18.22 -4.98
C GLY A 103 -10.32 -16.82 -4.37
N LYS A 104 -9.59 -16.53 -3.29
CA LYS A 104 -9.57 -15.18 -2.70
C LYS A 104 -8.68 -14.27 -3.52
N SER A 105 -9.17 -13.09 -3.86
CA SER A 105 -8.39 -12.06 -4.56
C SER A 105 -8.05 -10.90 -3.63
N PHE A 106 -6.89 -10.27 -3.81
CA PHE A 106 -6.57 -9.02 -3.15
C PHE A 106 -5.92 -8.06 -4.15
N THR A 107 -6.02 -6.77 -3.87
CA THR A 107 -5.48 -5.73 -4.74
C THR A 107 -4.81 -4.64 -3.93
N PHE A 108 -3.84 -3.97 -4.55
CA PHE A 108 -3.30 -2.72 -4.07
C PHE A 108 -2.84 -1.88 -5.26
N HIS A 109 -2.77 -0.57 -5.05
CA HIS A 109 -2.34 0.38 -6.07
C HIS A 109 -1.18 1.23 -5.57
N PHE A 110 -0.39 1.74 -6.52
CA PHE A 110 0.68 2.70 -6.24
C PHE A 110 0.95 3.58 -7.46
N GLY A 111 1.50 4.78 -7.20
CA GLY A 111 1.84 5.73 -8.26
C GLY A 111 2.98 5.25 -9.15
N LYS A 112 2.97 5.69 -10.40
CA LYS A 112 4.04 5.45 -11.36
C LYS A 112 5.30 6.23 -10.98
N SER A 113 6.44 5.56 -11.00
CA SER A 113 7.77 6.14 -10.89
C SER A 113 8.76 5.19 -11.56
N LYS A 114 9.94 5.68 -11.96
CA LYS A 114 10.97 4.82 -12.59
C LYS A 114 11.29 3.58 -11.74
N ARG A 115 11.42 3.79 -10.43
CA ARG A 115 11.65 2.71 -9.45
C ARG A 115 10.50 1.71 -9.39
N ASN A 116 9.25 2.19 -9.41
CA ASN A 116 8.08 1.32 -9.37
C ASN A 116 7.89 0.52 -10.67
N GLU A 117 8.25 1.08 -11.81
CA GLU A 117 8.25 0.36 -13.09
C GLU A 117 9.24 -0.81 -13.09
N GLU A 118 10.44 -0.61 -12.52
CA GLU A 118 11.42 -1.69 -12.33
C GLU A 118 10.89 -2.78 -11.40
N LEU A 119 10.20 -2.42 -10.32
CA LEU A 119 9.56 -3.38 -9.42
C LEU A 119 8.49 -4.20 -10.14
N VAL A 120 7.67 -3.58 -10.99
CA VAL A 120 6.65 -4.29 -11.81
C VAL A 120 7.31 -5.24 -12.80
N LYS A 121 8.40 -4.82 -13.48
CA LYS A 121 9.18 -5.69 -14.37
C LYS A 121 9.77 -6.88 -13.62
N ASN A 122 10.34 -6.65 -12.44
CA ASN A 122 10.88 -7.71 -11.60
C ASN A 122 9.79 -8.69 -11.14
N LEU A 123 8.63 -8.18 -10.70
CA LEU A 123 7.48 -9.01 -10.36
C LEU A 123 7.07 -9.92 -11.52
N ALA A 124 7.01 -9.38 -12.74
CA ALA A 124 6.68 -10.17 -13.92
C ALA A 124 7.71 -11.28 -14.20
N ASN A 125 9.00 -10.98 -14.06
CA ASN A 125 10.06 -11.97 -14.24
C ASN A 125 9.98 -13.08 -13.18
N VAL A 126 9.72 -12.72 -11.92
CA VAL A 126 9.54 -13.70 -10.85
C VAL A 126 8.30 -14.56 -11.09
N ALA A 127 7.18 -13.95 -11.45
CA ALA A 127 5.95 -14.69 -11.70
C ALA A 127 6.07 -15.64 -12.90
N LYS A 128 6.81 -15.27 -13.95
CA LYS A 128 7.19 -16.19 -15.04
C LYS A 128 7.99 -17.40 -14.53
N LYS A 129 9.02 -17.17 -13.70
CA LYS A 129 9.83 -18.25 -13.10
C LYS A 129 9.01 -19.18 -12.20
N CYS A 130 7.98 -18.66 -11.54
CA CYS A 130 7.08 -19.43 -10.68
C CYS A 130 5.86 -20.01 -11.42
N HIS A 131 5.79 -19.92 -12.75
CA HIS A 131 4.64 -20.35 -13.57
C HIS A 131 3.29 -19.74 -13.14
N ILE A 132 3.32 -18.51 -12.64
CA ILE A 132 2.13 -17.73 -12.27
C ILE A 132 1.61 -17.03 -13.53
N LYS A 133 0.30 -17.09 -13.78
CA LYS A 133 -0.32 -16.38 -14.92
C LYS A 133 -0.23 -14.87 -14.72
N ILE A 134 0.19 -14.14 -15.74
CA ILE A 134 0.25 -12.68 -15.71
C ILE A 134 -0.56 -12.13 -16.88
N TYR A 135 -1.42 -11.15 -16.59
CA TYR A 135 -2.14 -10.39 -17.61
C TYR A 135 -1.84 -8.90 -17.45
N TYR A 136 -1.72 -8.22 -18.59
CA TYR A 136 -1.48 -6.78 -18.64
C TYR A 136 -2.68 -6.08 -19.25
N TYR A 137 -3.15 -5.05 -18.56
CA TYR A 137 -4.22 -4.16 -19.00
C TYR A 137 -3.64 -2.74 -19.08
N TYR A 138 -3.89 -2.07 -20.20
CA TYR A 138 -3.33 -0.75 -20.53
C TYR A 138 -4.46 0.23 -20.87
#